data_AF-A0AA46YAR1-F1
#
_entry.id   AF-A0AA46YAR1-F1
#
_cell.length_a   1.000
_cell.length_b   1.000
_cell.length_c   1.000
_cell.angle_alpha   90.00
_cell.angle_beta   90.00
_cell.angle_gamma   90.00
#
_symmetry.space_group_name_H-M   'P 1'
#
loop_
_entity.id
_entity.type
_entity.pdbx_description
1 polymer ?
#
loop_
_entity_poly.entity_id
_entity_poly.type
_entity_poly.pdbx_seq_one_letter_code
_entity_poly.pdbx_strand_id
1 'polypeptide(L)'
;MAQPPKPLAQVPATCAGYDGSPALSSSTQVLRNCSTIAPGFGMMGVGYDRGVDAARNPFLNLVQMRAQHMSPGYIVSAKGITLGVSQAALQGFAMVPLQRGAATAGAPGDWQAPTACASFPGSGSDYRVCGKLLPDTGVSYMMLNPVVPPATPESLQHTTDLVGHPTRVVPDATQLRLDVVDAKGQPVFGYAFAVGDGKAATPDSVQWRGPLKTPPAHLNSGRHLLAAGDYACDAACGRAGFKATNVGE
;
A
#
# COMPACT_ATOMS: atom_id res chain seq x y z
N MET A 1 -25.15 -30.43 -2.28
CA MET A 1 -23.85 -30.01 -1.70
C MET A 1 -23.12 -29.21 -2.76
N ALA A 2 -22.72 -27.97 -2.48
CA ALA A 2 -21.93 -27.18 -3.43
C ALA A 2 -20.53 -27.78 -3.56
N GLN A 3 -20.01 -27.89 -4.78
CA GLN A 3 -18.64 -28.35 -4.99
C GLN A 3 -17.65 -27.41 -4.28
N PRO A 4 -16.59 -27.96 -3.63
CA PRO A 4 -15.56 -27.13 -3.03
C PRO A 4 -14.85 -26.27 -4.10
N PRO A 5 -14.42 -25.04 -3.75
CA PRO A 5 -13.73 -24.16 -4.69
C PRO A 5 -12.48 -24.82 -5.26
N LYS A 6 -12.27 -24.71 -6.58
CA LYS A 6 -11.05 -25.23 -7.21
C LYS A 6 -9.83 -24.42 -6.75
N PRO A 7 -8.72 -25.05 -6.37
CA PRO A 7 -7.45 -24.37 -6.15
C PRO A 7 -7.01 -23.59 -7.39
N LEU A 8 -6.37 -22.44 -7.20
CA LEU A 8 -5.89 -21.54 -8.27
C LEU A 8 -5.09 -22.24 -9.38
N ALA A 9 -4.33 -23.29 -9.04
CA ALA A 9 -3.56 -24.08 -10.00
C ALA A 9 -4.40 -24.96 -10.95
N GLN A 10 -5.69 -25.15 -10.64
CA GLN A 10 -6.64 -25.97 -11.41
C GLN A 10 -7.68 -25.12 -12.17
N VAL A 11 -7.55 -23.80 -12.06
CA VAL A 11 -8.42 -22.84 -12.73
C VAL A 11 -7.88 -22.58 -14.13
N PRO A 12 -8.70 -22.70 -15.19
CA PRO A 12 -8.30 -22.32 -16.55
C PRO A 12 -7.81 -20.87 -16.59
N ALA A 13 -6.75 -20.59 -17.36
CA ALA A 13 -6.15 -19.25 -17.51
C ALA A 13 -7.03 -18.26 -18.32
N THR A 14 -8.34 -18.33 -18.15
CA THR A 14 -9.35 -17.44 -18.71
C THR A 14 -10.02 -16.71 -17.55
N CYS A 15 -10.38 -15.45 -17.73
CA CYS A 15 -11.00 -14.65 -16.66
C CYS A 15 -12.24 -15.33 -16.07
N ALA A 16 -13.15 -15.82 -16.92
CA ALA A 16 -14.34 -16.56 -16.48
C ALA A 16 -14.02 -17.86 -15.70
N GLY A 17 -12.84 -18.44 -15.90
CA GLY A 17 -12.39 -19.62 -15.15
C GLY A 17 -12.11 -19.30 -13.67
N TYR A 18 -11.72 -18.06 -13.38
CA TYR A 18 -11.40 -17.60 -12.02
C TYR A 18 -12.64 -17.32 -11.18
N ASP A 19 -13.81 -17.13 -11.77
CA ASP A 19 -15.03 -16.94 -10.99
C ASP A 19 -15.33 -18.14 -10.10
N GLY A 20 -15.60 -17.87 -8.82
CA GLY A 20 -15.84 -18.88 -7.79
C GLY A 20 -14.57 -19.56 -7.26
N SER A 21 -13.38 -19.25 -7.81
CA SER A 21 -12.11 -19.70 -7.23
C SER A 21 -11.69 -18.81 -6.06
N PRO A 22 -10.92 -19.33 -5.07
CA PRO A 22 -10.41 -18.50 -3.99
C PRO A 22 -9.49 -17.40 -4.53
N ALA A 23 -9.59 -16.19 -3.97
CA ALA A 23 -8.61 -15.14 -4.23
C ALA A 23 -7.22 -15.61 -3.77
N LEU A 24 -6.16 -15.15 -4.45
CA LEU A 24 -4.78 -15.53 -4.11
C LEU A 24 -4.55 -15.31 -2.61
N SER A 25 -4.07 -16.34 -1.90
CA SER A 25 -3.83 -16.35 -0.44
C SER A 25 -5.06 -16.24 0.48
N SER A 26 -6.29 -16.37 -0.03
CA SER A 26 -7.51 -16.36 0.78
C SER A 26 -8.21 -17.72 0.82
N SER A 27 -8.77 -18.08 1.98
CA SER A 27 -9.65 -19.25 2.16
C SER A 27 -11.14 -18.89 2.23
N THR A 28 -11.47 -17.59 2.28
CA THR A 28 -12.83 -17.10 2.51
C THR A 28 -13.35 -16.18 1.41
N GLN A 29 -12.45 -15.51 0.70
CA GLN A 29 -12.81 -14.66 -0.43
C GLN A 29 -12.72 -15.46 -1.72
N VAL A 30 -13.81 -15.47 -2.48
CA VAL A 30 -13.87 -16.04 -3.83
C VAL A 30 -13.91 -14.90 -4.85
N LEU A 31 -13.19 -15.07 -5.94
CA LEU A 31 -13.21 -14.15 -7.07
C LEU A 31 -14.60 -14.20 -7.72
N ARG A 32 -15.10 -13.03 -8.12
CA ARG A 32 -16.40 -12.87 -8.79
C ARG A 32 -16.28 -11.78 -9.83
N ASN A 33 -17.01 -11.93 -10.93
CA ASN A 33 -17.07 -10.97 -12.02
C ASN A 33 -15.68 -10.67 -12.60
N CYS A 34 -14.87 -11.71 -12.77
CA CYS A 34 -13.54 -11.58 -13.34
C CYS A 34 -13.62 -10.99 -14.76
N SER A 35 -13.12 -9.77 -14.92
CA SER A 35 -13.02 -9.07 -16.21
C SER A 35 -11.60 -9.10 -16.74
N THR A 36 -11.42 -9.45 -18.02
CA THR A 36 -10.12 -9.32 -18.68
C THR A 36 -9.74 -7.84 -18.73
N ILE A 37 -8.62 -7.49 -18.10
CA ILE A 37 -7.90 -6.27 -18.43
C ILE A 37 -7.45 -6.33 -19.91
N ALA A 38 -7.27 -5.16 -20.54
CA ALA A 38 -6.87 -5.08 -21.94
C ALA A 38 -5.70 -6.05 -22.23
N PRO A 39 -5.74 -6.84 -23.32
CA PRO A 39 -4.67 -7.74 -23.67
C PRO A 39 -3.33 -7.00 -23.67
N GLY A 40 -2.35 -7.48 -22.89
CA GLY A 40 -1.04 -6.85 -22.75
C GLY A 40 -0.85 -5.98 -21.50
N PHE A 41 -1.89 -5.77 -20.67
CA PHE A 41 -1.72 -5.16 -19.35
C PHE A 41 -1.38 -6.22 -18.30
N GLY A 42 -0.36 -5.97 -17.49
CA GLY A 42 0.02 -6.81 -16.36
C GLY A 42 0.51 -5.95 -15.21
N MET A 43 0.20 -6.33 -13.98
CA MET A 43 0.69 -5.64 -12.79
C MET A 43 1.82 -6.43 -12.15
N MET A 44 2.90 -5.74 -11.78
CA MET A 44 4.04 -6.31 -11.06
C MET A 44 4.09 -5.74 -9.66
N GLY A 45 4.04 -6.62 -8.66
CA GLY A 45 4.27 -6.23 -7.27
C GLY A 45 5.74 -5.95 -7.02
N VAL A 46 6.07 -4.71 -6.64
CA VAL A 46 7.45 -4.28 -6.34
C VAL A 46 7.63 -3.81 -4.88
N GLY A 47 6.60 -3.87 -4.05
CA GLY A 47 6.65 -3.40 -2.67
C GLY A 47 7.28 -4.38 -1.67
N TYR A 48 7.55 -3.90 -0.46
CA TYR A 48 7.97 -4.71 0.69
C TYR A 48 6.86 -5.66 1.20
N ASP A 49 7.28 -6.69 1.95
CA ASP A 49 6.44 -7.44 2.91
C ASP A 49 5.17 -8.07 2.33
N ARG A 50 5.30 -8.81 1.22
CA ARG A 50 4.18 -9.45 0.53
C ARG A 50 4.08 -10.96 0.75
N GLY A 51 4.76 -11.48 1.77
CA GLY A 51 4.81 -12.91 2.04
C GLY A 51 5.47 -13.71 0.90
N VAL A 52 6.26 -13.02 0.06
CA VAL A 52 7.03 -13.60 -1.03
C VAL A 52 8.44 -13.01 -1.01
N ASP A 53 9.42 -13.84 -1.35
CA ASP A 53 10.84 -13.48 -1.36
C ASP A 53 11.10 -12.22 -2.21
N ALA A 54 11.94 -11.31 -1.70
CA ALA A 54 12.47 -10.17 -2.43
C ALA A 54 13.09 -10.56 -3.78
N ALA A 55 13.56 -11.80 -3.95
CA ALA A 55 13.99 -12.37 -5.23
C ALA A 55 12.92 -12.33 -6.34
N ARG A 56 11.63 -12.20 -5.98
CA ARG A 56 10.50 -12.07 -6.92
C ARG A 56 10.17 -10.63 -7.28
N ASN A 57 10.79 -9.66 -6.63
CA ASN A 57 10.61 -8.25 -6.96
C ASN A 57 11.47 -7.91 -8.21
N PRO A 58 10.86 -7.62 -9.37
CA PRO A 58 11.63 -7.39 -10.59
C PRO A 58 12.54 -6.17 -10.50
N PHE A 59 12.25 -5.19 -9.63
CA PHE A 59 13.07 -3.99 -9.47
C PHE A 59 14.29 -4.20 -8.58
N LEU A 60 14.38 -5.31 -7.85
CA LEU A 60 15.52 -5.62 -6.96
C LEU A 60 16.45 -6.70 -7.53
N ASN A 61 16.17 -7.19 -8.74
CA ASN A 61 16.78 -8.40 -9.30
C ASN A 61 17.42 -8.19 -10.67
N LEU A 62 17.74 -6.95 -11.05
CA LEU A 62 18.47 -6.68 -12.29
C LEU A 62 19.83 -7.37 -12.29
N VAL A 63 20.33 -7.72 -13.48
CA VAL A 63 21.64 -8.38 -13.64
C VAL A 63 22.74 -7.56 -12.98
N GLN A 64 22.73 -6.23 -13.13
CA GLN A 64 23.68 -5.31 -12.52
C GLN A 64 23.59 -5.31 -10.98
N MET A 65 22.40 -5.50 -10.41
CA MET A 65 22.23 -5.60 -8.95
C MET A 65 22.76 -6.94 -8.43
N ARG A 66 22.49 -8.03 -9.14
CA ARG A 66 23.02 -9.37 -8.81
C ARG A 66 24.55 -9.43 -8.94
N ALA A 67 25.11 -8.74 -9.93
CA ALA A 67 26.54 -8.56 -10.11
C ALA A 67 27.16 -7.50 -9.18
N GLN A 68 26.38 -6.90 -8.27
CA GLN A 68 26.82 -5.85 -7.33
C GLN A 68 27.40 -4.58 -7.98
N HIS A 69 27.09 -4.34 -9.25
CA HIS A 69 27.42 -3.09 -9.96
C HIS A 69 26.37 -2.00 -9.76
N MET A 70 25.24 -2.32 -9.13
CA MET A 70 24.14 -1.40 -8.84
C MET A 70 23.53 -1.80 -7.49
N SER A 71 23.29 -0.84 -6.60
CA SER A 71 22.65 -1.13 -5.32
C SER A 71 21.19 -1.53 -5.53
N PRO A 72 20.68 -2.63 -4.93
CA PRO A 72 19.30 -3.01 -5.02
C PRO A 72 18.39 -2.00 -4.30
N GLY A 73 17.52 -1.38 -5.10
CA GLY A 73 16.58 -0.36 -4.65
C GLY A 73 16.02 0.41 -5.84
N TYR A 74 15.04 1.26 -5.59
CA TYR A 74 14.42 2.08 -6.61
C TYR A 74 13.73 3.30 -6.01
N ILE A 75 13.46 4.31 -6.83
CA ILE A 75 12.62 5.47 -6.49
C ILE A 75 11.43 5.49 -7.43
N VAL A 76 10.24 5.69 -6.89
CA VAL A 76 9.00 5.94 -7.64
C VAL A 76 8.57 7.37 -7.36
N SER A 77 8.38 8.13 -8.44
CA SER A 77 7.89 9.51 -8.42
C SER A 77 6.76 9.68 -9.43
N ALA A 78 6.05 10.80 -9.37
CA ALA A 78 5.11 11.18 -10.43
C ALA A 78 5.77 11.32 -11.81
N LYS A 79 7.10 11.50 -11.87
CA LYS A 79 7.87 11.67 -13.12
C LYS A 79 8.41 10.37 -13.71
N GLY A 80 8.38 9.27 -12.95
CA GLY A 80 8.89 7.99 -13.39
C GLY A 80 9.61 7.20 -12.28
N ILE A 81 10.35 6.19 -12.72
CA ILE A 81 11.00 5.19 -11.87
C ILE A 81 12.50 5.23 -12.09
N THR A 82 13.27 5.36 -11.02
CA THR A 82 14.72 5.19 -11.01
C THR A 82 15.06 3.83 -10.44
N LEU A 83 15.81 3.01 -11.17
CA LEU A 83 16.28 1.70 -10.71
C LEU A 83 17.73 1.80 -10.27
N GLY A 84 18.02 1.23 -9.11
CA GLY A 84 19.28 1.44 -8.41
C GLY A 84 19.26 2.74 -7.61
N VAL A 85 19.70 2.66 -6.36
CA VAL A 85 19.79 3.84 -5.47
C VAL A 85 21.22 4.06 -5.02
N SER A 86 21.63 5.32 -4.98
CA SER A 86 22.90 5.78 -4.41
C SER A 86 22.63 6.79 -3.31
N GLN A 87 23.63 7.11 -2.50
CA GLN A 87 23.50 8.18 -1.50
C GLN A 87 23.10 9.51 -2.15
N ALA A 88 23.63 9.82 -3.34
CA ALA A 88 23.26 11.01 -4.10
C ALA A 88 21.79 10.98 -4.55
N ALA A 89 21.30 9.82 -5.04
CA ALA A 89 19.91 9.68 -5.45
C ALA A 89 18.92 9.81 -4.27
N LEU A 90 19.34 9.38 -3.08
CA LEU A 90 18.55 9.47 -1.84
C LEU A 90 18.68 10.82 -1.13
N GLN A 91 19.38 11.79 -1.71
CA GLN A 91 19.55 13.11 -1.10
C GLN A 91 18.20 13.83 -0.95
N GLY A 92 17.91 14.25 0.29
CA GLY A 92 16.68 14.95 0.66
C GLY A 92 15.49 14.03 0.93
N PHE A 93 15.66 12.70 0.91
CA PHE A 93 14.65 11.78 1.42
C PHE A 93 14.73 11.68 2.94
N ALA A 94 13.57 11.72 3.60
CA ALA A 94 13.42 11.28 4.98
C ALA A 94 13.39 9.75 5.01
N MET A 95 14.44 9.14 5.56
CA MET A 95 14.64 7.69 5.55
C MET A 95 14.16 7.06 6.86
N VAL A 96 13.34 6.02 6.76
CA VAL A 96 12.86 5.19 7.87
C VAL A 96 13.53 3.82 7.81
N PRO A 97 14.22 3.39 8.88
CA PRO A 97 14.71 2.02 9.00
C PRO A 97 13.57 1.02 9.03
N LEU A 98 13.69 -0.06 8.27
CA LEU A 98 12.72 -1.15 8.21
C LEU A 98 13.18 -2.32 9.08
N GLN A 99 12.21 -3.04 9.64
CA GLN A 99 12.47 -4.27 10.37
C GLN A 99 12.51 -5.45 9.40
N ARG A 100 13.25 -6.50 9.73
CA ARG A 100 13.14 -7.78 9.01
C ARG A 100 11.88 -8.52 9.46
N GLY A 101 11.29 -9.31 8.59
CA GLY A 101 10.23 -10.24 8.97
C GLY A 101 10.79 -11.36 9.85
N ALA A 102 10.04 -11.81 10.86
CA ALA A 102 10.47 -12.93 11.72
C ALA A 102 10.69 -14.22 10.91
N ALA A 103 9.87 -14.45 9.87
CA ALA A 103 9.99 -15.58 8.96
C ALA A 103 11.13 -15.43 7.93
N THR A 104 11.72 -14.23 7.81
CA THR A 104 12.63 -13.86 6.72
C THR A 104 13.95 -13.28 7.23
N ALA A 105 14.23 -13.46 8.53
CA ALA A 105 15.42 -12.95 9.20
C ALA A 105 16.73 -13.38 8.51
N GLY A 106 16.74 -14.54 7.85
CA GLY A 106 17.87 -15.06 7.07
C GLY A 106 17.90 -14.69 5.58
N ALA A 107 16.83 -14.11 5.02
CA ALA A 107 16.75 -13.76 3.60
C ALA A 107 17.28 -12.33 3.37
N PRO A 108 18.32 -12.13 2.53
CA PRO A 108 18.80 -10.79 2.20
C PRO A 108 17.72 -9.97 1.48
N GLY A 109 17.45 -8.74 1.94
CA GLY A 109 16.58 -7.80 1.24
C GLY A 109 15.07 -7.93 1.52
N ASP A 110 14.64 -8.88 2.35
CA ASP A 110 13.23 -9.06 2.70
C ASP A 110 12.86 -8.27 3.97
N TRP A 111 12.40 -7.05 3.74
CA TRP A 111 12.07 -6.07 4.78
C TRP A 111 10.56 -5.93 4.95
N GLN A 112 10.13 -5.62 6.17
CA GLN A 112 8.77 -5.24 6.49
C GLN A 112 8.41 -3.89 5.86
N ALA A 113 7.12 -3.66 5.64
CA ALA A 113 6.61 -2.37 5.18
C ALA A 113 6.85 -1.26 6.22
N PRO A 114 7.02 0.01 5.81
CA PRO A 114 7.08 1.12 6.74
C PRO A 114 5.75 1.28 7.50
N THR A 115 5.79 1.89 8.67
CA THR A 115 4.60 2.19 9.46
C THR A 115 4.06 3.58 9.12
N ALA A 116 2.74 3.71 9.04
CA ALA A 116 2.07 5.00 8.96
C ALA A 116 0.84 5.05 9.87
N CYS A 117 0.42 6.27 10.19
CA CYS A 117 -0.79 6.58 10.93
C CYS A 117 -1.71 7.48 10.10
N ALA A 118 -2.93 7.03 9.85
CA ALA A 118 -4.02 7.88 9.37
C ALA A 118 -4.76 8.46 10.57
N SER A 119 -4.84 9.78 10.66
CA SER A 119 -5.55 10.52 11.70
C SER A 119 -6.62 11.42 11.07
N PHE A 120 -7.61 11.80 11.88
CA PHE A 120 -8.76 12.58 11.43
C PHE A 120 -8.88 13.90 12.21
N PRO A 121 -8.00 14.89 11.94
CA PRO A 121 -8.06 16.19 12.62
C PRO A 121 -9.44 16.83 12.49
N GLY A 122 -9.91 17.50 13.54
CA GLY A 122 -11.21 18.19 13.52
C GLY A 122 -12.43 17.27 13.57
N SER A 123 -12.26 15.95 13.66
CA SER A 123 -13.37 14.99 13.82
C SER A 123 -13.99 14.95 15.22
N GLY A 124 -13.39 15.66 16.19
CA GLY A 124 -13.78 15.60 17.60
C GLY A 124 -13.33 14.32 18.33
N SER A 125 -12.49 13.49 17.71
CA SER A 125 -11.93 12.27 18.27
C SER A 125 -10.41 12.19 18.02
N ASP A 126 -9.70 11.48 18.89
CA ASP A 126 -8.28 11.11 18.73
C ASP A 126 -8.08 9.79 17.96
N TYR A 127 -9.15 9.28 17.34
CA TYR A 127 -9.14 8.06 16.56
C TYR A 127 -8.09 8.12 15.44
N ARG A 128 -7.29 7.06 15.36
CA ARG A 128 -6.25 6.90 14.34
C ARG A 128 -6.12 5.44 13.94
N VAL A 129 -5.70 5.21 12.69
CA VAL A 129 -5.33 3.88 12.19
C VAL A 129 -3.83 3.86 11.98
N CYS A 130 -3.09 3.16 12.84
CA CYS A 130 -1.63 3.04 12.74
C CYS A 130 -1.23 1.61 12.39
N GLY A 131 -0.43 1.43 11.36
CA GLY A 131 -0.03 0.11 10.89
C GLY A 131 0.85 0.13 9.65
N LYS A 132 0.96 -1.02 8.97
CA LYS A 132 1.82 -1.15 7.79
C LYS A 132 1.27 -0.33 6.62
N LEU A 133 2.12 0.48 6.02
CA LEU A 133 1.80 1.29 4.86
C LEU A 133 2.19 0.59 3.56
N LEU A 134 1.25 0.60 2.63
CA LEU A 134 1.42 0.19 1.25
C LEU A 134 1.15 1.41 0.34
N PRO A 135 2.20 2.03 -0.24
CA PRO A 135 2.06 2.95 -1.36
C PRO A 135 1.72 2.17 -2.63
N ASP A 136 0.45 2.17 -3.03
CA ASP A 136 -0.06 1.28 -4.09
C ASP A 136 -0.36 2.04 -5.38
N THR A 137 0.51 1.89 -6.37
CA THR A 137 0.31 2.51 -7.68
C THR A 137 -0.80 1.86 -8.50
N GLY A 138 -1.37 0.73 -8.06
CA GLY A 138 -2.42 -0.01 -8.77
C GLY A 138 -3.83 0.53 -8.55
N VAL A 139 -4.10 1.20 -7.42
CA VAL A 139 -5.43 1.72 -7.06
C VAL A 139 -5.42 3.23 -6.84
N SER A 140 -6.54 3.91 -7.12
CA SER A 140 -6.68 5.37 -6.95
C SER A 140 -7.33 5.76 -5.62
N TYR A 141 -7.96 4.82 -4.93
CA TYR A 141 -8.55 5.05 -3.62
C TYR A 141 -7.62 4.55 -2.50
N MET A 142 -7.77 5.13 -1.31
CA MET A 142 -7.10 4.68 -0.09
C MET A 142 -7.93 3.58 0.59
N MET A 143 -7.28 2.63 1.23
CA MET A 143 -7.92 1.60 2.06
C MET A 143 -7.38 1.66 3.49
N LEU A 144 -8.28 1.69 4.46
CA LEU A 144 -7.96 1.61 5.89
C LEU A 144 -8.52 0.30 6.45
N ASN A 145 -7.63 -0.57 6.91
CA ASN A 145 -7.95 -1.82 7.59
C ASN A 145 -7.59 -1.67 9.09
N PRO A 146 -8.49 -1.14 9.94
CA PRO A 146 -8.20 -0.96 11.36
C PRO A 146 -8.13 -2.29 12.11
N VAL A 147 -7.52 -2.29 13.29
CA VAL A 147 -7.60 -3.40 14.25
C VAL A 147 -8.68 -3.08 15.27
N VAL A 148 -9.47 -4.07 15.69
CA VAL A 148 -10.47 -3.90 16.76
C VAL A 148 -9.96 -4.52 18.06
N PRO A 149 -10.12 -3.85 19.22
CA PRO A 149 -10.59 -2.46 19.43
C PRO A 149 -9.51 -1.38 19.20
N PRO A 150 -9.88 -0.07 19.03
CA PRO A 150 -11.24 0.49 19.07
C PRO A 150 -12.02 0.38 17.75
N ALA A 151 -13.35 0.38 17.84
CA ALA A 151 -14.23 0.44 16.67
C ALA A 151 -14.11 1.79 15.96
N THR A 152 -14.29 1.80 14.63
CA THR A 152 -14.33 3.02 13.83
C THR A 152 -15.53 3.88 14.26
N PRO A 153 -15.32 5.18 14.59
CA PRO A 153 -16.40 6.10 14.95
C PRO A 153 -17.46 6.23 13.85
N GLU A 154 -18.73 6.34 14.24
CA GLU A 154 -19.84 6.55 13.30
C GLU A 154 -19.69 7.83 12.48
N SER A 155 -19.16 8.90 13.07
CA SER A 155 -18.90 10.17 12.37
C SER A 155 -17.86 10.04 11.25
N LEU A 156 -17.01 9.01 11.28
CA LEU A 156 -15.96 8.77 10.29
C LEU A 156 -16.34 7.74 9.23
N GLN A 157 -17.58 7.26 9.23
CA GLN A 157 -18.01 6.24 8.28
C GLN A 157 -19.39 6.54 7.70
N HIS A 158 -19.50 6.46 6.38
CA HIS A 158 -20.78 6.37 5.69
C HIS A 158 -20.74 5.22 4.67
N THR A 159 -21.90 4.71 4.28
CA THR A 159 -21.98 3.71 3.20
C THR A 159 -22.49 4.40 1.94
N THR A 160 -21.74 4.26 0.85
CA THR A 160 -22.11 4.78 -0.47
C THR A 160 -21.95 3.68 -1.51
N ASP A 161 -22.61 3.83 -2.66
CA ASP A 161 -22.44 2.93 -3.78
C ASP A 161 -21.22 3.36 -4.61
N LEU A 162 -20.18 2.53 -4.65
CA LEU A 162 -19.03 2.72 -5.52
C LEU A 162 -19.03 1.60 -6.55
N VAL A 163 -19.21 1.96 -7.83
CA VAL A 163 -19.17 1.02 -8.96
C VAL A 163 -20.19 -0.13 -8.81
N GLY A 164 -21.39 0.16 -8.31
CA GLY A 164 -22.46 -0.83 -8.11
C GLY A 164 -22.31 -1.67 -6.84
N HIS A 165 -21.45 -1.25 -5.91
CA HIS A 165 -21.18 -1.99 -4.68
C HIS A 165 -21.27 -1.10 -3.44
N PRO A 166 -22.08 -1.49 -2.42
CA PRO A 166 -22.14 -0.77 -1.16
C PRO A 166 -20.79 -0.85 -0.47
N THR A 167 -20.17 0.31 -0.29
CA THR A 167 -18.81 0.45 0.25
C THR A 167 -18.84 1.41 1.42
N ARG A 168 -18.24 1.00 2.54
CA ARG A 168 -18.06 1.87 3.69
C ARG A 168 -16.84 2.78 3.45
N VAL A 169 -17.01 4.08 3.57
CA VAL A 169 -15.99 5.07 3.27
C VAL A 169 -15.95 6.18 4.34
N VAL A 170 -14.87 6.95 4.37
CA VAL A 170 -14.79 8.20 5.13
C VAL A 170 -15.63 9.26 4.41
N PRO A 171 -16.47 10.05 5.12
CA PRO A 171 -17.22 11.14 4.52
C PRO A 171 -16.38 12.20 3.83
N ASP A 172 -16.91 12.74 2.73
CA ASP A 172 -16.36 13.91 2.06
C ASP A 172 -16.21 15.08 3.03
N ALA A 173 -15.28 15.98 2.72
CA ALA A 173 -14.82 17.09 3.54
C ALA A 173 -14.17 16.71 4.89
N THR A 174 -14.14 15.41 5.26
CA THR A 174 -13.37 14.96 6.43
C THR A 174 -11.89 15.24 6.21
N GLN A 175 -11.26 15.94 7.15
CA GLN A 175 -9.82 16.14 7.12
C GLN A 175 -9.12 14.85 7.51
N LEU A 176 -8.21 14.39 6.66
CA LEU A 176 -7.35 13.24 6.91
C LEU A 176 -5.89 13.68 6.83
N ARG A 177 -5.08 13.20 7.77
CA ARG A 177 -3.62 13.29 7.70
C ARG A 177 -3.01 11.89 7.73
N LEU A 178 -2.14 11.62 6.77
CA LEU A 178 -1.32 10.41 6.75
C LEU A 178 0.11 10.78 7.12
N ASP A 179 0.60 10.22 8.22
CA ASP A 179 1.98 10.37 8.67
C ASP A 179 2.71 9.03 8.57
N VAL A 180 3.78 8.96 7.79
CA VAL A 180 4.78 7.90 7.89
C VAL A 180 5.61 8.19 9.14
N VAL A 181 5.77 7.17 9.99
CA VAL A 181 6.41 7.33 11.30
C VAL A 181 7.66 6.47 11.44
N ASP A 182 8.60 6.94 12.27
CA ASP A 182 9.75 6.15 12.67
C ASP A 182 9.40 5.07 13.72
N ALA A 183 10.41 4.33 14.19
CA ALA A 183 10.23 3.29 15.20
C ALA A 183 9.75 3.83 16.58
N LYS A 184 9.87 5.15 16.83
CA LYS A 184 9.38 5.82 18.03
C LYS A 184 7.99 6.45 17.81
N GLY A 185 7.38 6.24 16.65
CA GLY A 185 6.10 6.83 16.29
C GLY A 185 6.16 8.32 15.92
N GLN A 186 7.35 8.88 15.68
CA GLN A 186 7.50 10.27 15.27
C GLN A 186 7.29 10.42 13.77
N PRO A 187 6.47 11.38 13.29
CA PRO A 187 6.31 11.63 11.87
C PRO A 187 7.63 12.00 11.19
N VAL A 188 7.95 11.31 10.09
CA VAL A 188 9.13 11.60 9.24
C VAL A 188 8.73 12.21 7.89
N PHE A 189 7.51 11.93 7.46
CA PHE A 189 6.88 12.44 6.25
C PHE A 189 5.39 12.37 6.49
N GLY A 190 4.65 13.37 6.02
CA GLY A 190 3.20 13.31 6.05
C GLY A 190 2.58 14.35 5.16
N TYR A 191 1.34 14.08 4.77
CA TYR A 191 0.51 14.99 4.02
C TYR A 191 -0.92 14.92 4.53
N ALA A 192 -1.68 15.98 4.27
CA ALA A 192 -3.07 16.09 4.67
C ALA A 192 -3.93 16.48 3.48
N PHE A 193 -5.18 16.06 3.51
CA PHE A 193 -6.18 16.36 2.49
C PHE A 193 -7.58 16.33 3.09
N ALA A 194 -8.52 16.97 2.39
CA ALA A 194 -9.94 16.80 2.67
C ALA A 194 -10.48 15.73 1.71
N VAL A 195 -11.19 14.72 2.22
CA VAL A 195 -11.77 13.68 1.37
C VAL A 195 -12.69 14.33 0.33
N GLY A 196 -12.52 13.97 -0.94
CA GLY A 196 -13.35 14.50 -2.04
C GLY A 196 -12.95 15.89 -2.56
N ASP A 197 -11.84 16.49 -2.11
CA ASP A 197 -11.43 17.83 -2.58
C ASP A 197 -10.84 17.88 -3.99
N GLY A 198 -10.68 16.74 -4.65
CA GLY A 198 -10.23 16.62 -6.05
C GLY A 198 -8.77 17.00 -6.29
N LYS A 199 -7.96 17.24 -5.25
CA LYS A 199 -6.54 17.55 -5.42
C LYS A 199 -5.75 16.32 -5.85
N ALA A 200 -4.60 16.54 -6.49
CA ALA A 200 -3.77 15.45 -7.01
C ALA A 200 -3.33 14.45 -5.93
N ALA A 201 -3.04 14.93 -4.72
CA ALA A 201 -2.65 14.11 -3.57
C ALA A 201 -3.83 13.44 -2.84
N THR A 202 -5.06 13.76 -3.22
CA THR A 202 -6.27 13.25 -2.59
C THR A 202 -6.71 11.97 -3.31
N PRO A 203 -6.84 10.83 -2.61
CA PRO A 203 -7.40 9.62 -3.18
C PRO A 203 -8.85 9.82 -3.65
N ASP A 204 -9.27 9.12 -4.70
CA ASP A 204 -10.66 9.18 -5.23
C ASP A 204 -11.72 8.88 -4.15
N SER A 205 -11.36 8.06 -3.17
CA SER A 205 -12.13 7.80 -1.95
C SER A 205 -11.22 7.23 -0.86
N VAL A 206 -11.65 7.29 0.39
CA VAL A 206 -10.99 6.60 1.50
C VAL A 206 -11.94 5.52 2.02
N GLN A 207 -11.61 4.26 1.75
CA GLN A 207 -12.49 3.12 2.00
C GLN A 207 -12.10 2.41 3.30
N TRP A 208 -13.10 2.15 4.14
CA TRP A 208 -12.97 1.26 5.28
C TRP A 208 -13.04 -0.19 4.80
N ARG A 209 -12.04 -0.97 5.17
CA ARG A 209 -12.01 -2.41 4.96
C ARG A 209 -12.31 -3.13 6.26
N GLY A 210 -12.63 -4.42 6.14
CA GLY A 210 -12.97 -5.26 7.29
C GLY A 210 -11.90 -5.14 8.38
N PRO A 211 -12.31 -4.92 9.65
CA PRO A 211 -11.37 -4.79 10.74
C PRO A 211 -10.60 -6.09 10.95
N LEU A 212 -9.32 -5.95 11.30
CA LEU A 212 -8.45 -7.05 11.65
C LEU A 212 -8.64 -7.40 13.13
N LYS A 213 -8.62 -8.71 13.42
CA LYS A 213 -8.64 -9.22 14.80
C LYS A 213 -7.25 -9.21 15.45
N THR A 214 -6.21 -9.12 14.63
CA THR A 214 -4.82 -9.21 15.09
C THR A 214 -4.04 -8.06 14.47
N PRO A 215 -3.26 -7.31 15.27
CA PRO A 215 -2.40 -6.27 14.74
C PRO A 215 -1.28 -6.82 13.85
N PRO A 216 -0.65 -5.97 13.02
CA PRO A 216 -0.92 -4.53 12.88
C PRO A 216 -2.10 -4.22 11.95
N ALA A 217 -2.59 -2.97 12.01
CA ALA A 217 -3.50 -2.45 10.99
C ALA A 217 -2.79 -2.39 9.63
N HIS A 218 -3.55 -2.27 8.54
CA HIS A 218 -2.99 -2.05 7.20
C HIS A 218 -3.57 -0.78 6.58
N LEU A 219 -2.70 0.00 5.95
CA LEU A 219 -3.03 1.21 5.21
C LEU A 219 -2.54 1.04 3.79
N ASN A 220 -3.44 1.13 2.82
CA ASN A 220 -3.09 1.27 1.41
C ASN A 220 -3.38 2.71 1.02
N SER A 221 -2.36 3.50 0.67
CA SER A 221 -2.58 4.92 0.35
C SER A 221 -3.21 5.16 -1.03
N GLY A 222 -3.22 4.14 -1.89
CA GLY A 222 -3.39 4.32 -3.33
C GLY A 222 -2.25 5.14 -3.95
N ARG A 223 -2.41 5.42 -5.24
CA ARG A 223 -1.38 6.03 -6.09
C ARG A 223 -1.18 7.52 -5.83
N HIS A 224 -2.19 8.19 -5.27
CA HIS A 224 -2.21 9.65 -5.06
C HIS A 224 -1.16 10.13 -4.06
N LEU A 225 -0.65 9.24 -3.18
CA LEU A 225 0.52 9.56 -2.35
C LEU A 225 1.69 10.08 -3.18
N LEU A 226 1.88 9.60 -4.41
CA LEU A 226 2.97 10.02 -5.29
C LEU A 226 2.83 11.45 -5.82
N ALA A 227 1.67 12.09 -5.64
CA ALA A 227 1.48 13.51 -5.87
C ALA A 227 1.82 14.37 -4.63
N ALA A 228 1.95 13.76 -3.45
CA ALA A 228 2.43 14.41 -2.22
C ALA A 228 3.93 14.21 -1.98
N GLY A 229 4.51 13.12 -2.49
CA GLY A 229 5.94 12.86 -2.34
C GLY A 229 6.45 11.67 -3.14
N ASP A 230 7.75 11.68 -3.39
CA ASP A 230 8.47 10.55 -3.98
C ASP A 230 8.69 9.47 -2.92
N TYR A 231 8.67 8.20 -3.35
CA TYR A 231 8.90 7.03 -2.52
C TYR A 231 10.19 6.31 -2.93
N ALA A 232 11.06 6.03 -1.98
CA ALA A 232 12.29 5.25 -2.20
C ALA A 232 12.24 3.91 -1.46
N CYS A 233 12.64 2.86 -2.16
CA CYS A 233 12.98 1.55 -1.62
C CYS A 233 14.50 1.40 -1.65
N ASP A 234 15.13 1.35 -0.48
CA ASP A 234 16.54 1.04 -0.33
C ASP A 234 16.68 -0.33 0.33
N ALA A 235 16.57 -1.37 -0.50
CA ALA A 235 16.55 -2.75 -0.04
C ALA A 235 17.93 -3.23 0.45
N ALA A 236 19.02 -2.63 -0.05
CA ALA A 236 20.37 -2.93 0.42
C ALA A 236 20.55 -2.59 1.90
N CYS A 237 20.05 -1.42 2.34
CA CYS A 237 20.18 -0.96 3.71
C CYS A 237 18.92 -1.16 4.57
N GLY A 238 17.83 -1.65 3.98
CA GLY A 238 16.56 -1.86 4.69
C GLY A 238 15.89 -0.58 5.11
N ARG A 239 15.68 0.34 4.16
CA ARG A 239 15.07 1.63 4.43
C ARG A 239 13.97 1.95 3.44
N ALA A 240 12.93 2.62 3.91
CA ALA A 240 11.97 3.31 3.06
C ALA A 240 12.25 4.81 3.14
N GLY A 241 12.29 5.49 2.00
CA GLY A 241 12.47 6.94 1.94
C GLY A 241 11.23 7.64 1.44
N PHE A 242 10.96 8.83 1.96
CA PHE A 242 9.92 9.72 1.45
C PHE A 242 10.48 11.12 1.27
N LYS A 243 10.17 11.76 0.15
CA LYS A 243 10.57 13.13 -0.15
C LYS A 243 9.35 13.90 -0.60
N ALA A 244 8.96 14.92 0.16
CA ALA A 244 7.84 15.76 -0.22
C ALA A 244 8.08 16.39 -1.61
N THR A 245 7.08 16.29 -2.47
CA THR A 245 7.05 17.08 -3.69
C THR A 245 6.57 18.47 -3.31
N ASN A 246 7.36 19.50 -3.63
CA ASN A 246 6.89 20.88 -3.55
C ASN A 246 5.82 21.07 -4.64
N VAL A 247 4.59 20.63 -4.38
CA VAL A 247 3.43 21.02 -5.18
C VAL A 247 2.86 22.24 -4.49
N GLY A 248 2.86 23.37 -5.22
CA GLY A 248 2.77 24.73 -4.68
C GLY A 248 1.55 25.02 -3.81
N GLU A 249 1.73 26.08 -3.02
CA GLU A 249 0.68 27.07 -2.72
C GLU A 249 -0.19 27.38 -3.96
#